data_AF-A0A4D4L101-F1
#
_entry.id   AF-A0A4D4L101-F1
#
_cell.length_a   1.000
_cell.length_b   1.000
_cell.length_c   1.000
_cell.angle_alpha   90.00
_cell.angle_beta   90.00
_cell.angle_gamma   90.00
#
_symmetry.space_group_name_H-M   'P 1'
#
loop_
_entity.id
_entity.type
_entity.pdbx_description
1 polymer ?
#
loop_
_entity_poly.entity_id
_entity_poly.type
_entity_poly.pdbx_seq_one_letter_code
_entity_poly.pdbx_strand_id
1 'polypeptide(L)'
;MGWAGRGGRAGGGYAAAHAAGPSRIVPPRRPPTGAPISAPAAADARPRAPPPGWAPVADPLASTHAAIFEAANAGRHSEAASMAAAWEQEALRTAGPRSDEAIHWLEVRADLSRIAGDPARACELWLAVADARLGNGEPAEHPEVEGAVDRAHHQWQFVADRARAGALAPLLIELRGRVPGRRPGALEAVRRRAELLRAPARTR
;
A
#
# COMPACT_ATOMS: atom_id res chain seq x y z
N MET A 1 43.21 1.16 37.59
CA MET A 1 42.36 -0.03 37.40
C MET A 1 41.72 0.09 36.02
N GLY A 2 41.93 -0.74 34.99
CA GLY A 2 42.64 -1.99 34.82
C GLY A 2 42.00 -2.71 33.64
N TRP A 3 42.67 -2.70 32.47
CA TRP A 3 42.68 -3.72 31.38
C TRP A 3 41.34 -4.09 30.70
N ALA A 4 41.23 -4.30 29.38
CA ALA A 4 42.21 -4.44 28.31
C ALA A 4 41.50 -4.30 26.93
N GLY A 5 42.22 -3.70 25.98
CA GLY A 5 41.98 -3.89 24.55
C GLY A 5 42.81 -5.06 24.00
N ARG A 6 42.27 -5.73 22.97
CA ARG A 6 42.90 -6.59 21.95
C ARG A 6 41.85 -6.67 20.83
N GLY A 7 42.09 -6.48 19.54
CA GLY A 7 43.31 -6.53 18.72
C GLY A 7 43.05 -7.48 17.53
N GLY A 8 43.40 -7.08 16.31
CA GLY A 8 43.45 -7.97 15.12
C GLY A 8 42.77 -7.35 13.87
N ARG A 9 43.37 -6.38 13.18
CA ARG A 9 44.39 -6.47 12.10
C ARG A 9 44.03 -7.40 10.92
N ALA A 10 43.96 -6.73 9.77
CA ALA A 10 43.96 -7.25 8.41
C ALA A 10 45.38 -7.61 7.92
N GLY A 11 45.43 -8.43 6.86
CA GLY A 11 46.60 -8.90 6.11
C GLY A 11 46.62 -10.43 6.08
N GLY A 12 46.72 -11.16 4.97
CA GLY A 12 46.96 -10.88 3.56
C GLY A 12 47.50 -12.16 2.90
N GLY A 13 47.04 -12.50 1.68
CA GLY A 13 47.61 -13.52 0.76
C GLY A 13 47.43 -15.00 1.16
N TYR A 14 47.29 -16.00 0.28
CA TYR A 14 47.63 -16.13 -1.13
C TYR A 14 46.84 -17.31 -1.77
N ALA A 15 46.45 -17.10 -3.02
CA ALA A 15 46.29 -18.02 -4.15
C ALA A 15 46.02 -19.53 -3.95
N ALA A 16 44.95 -20.00 -4.61
CA ALA A 16 45.06 -21.15 -5.51
C ALA A 16 44.18 -20.90 -6.73
N ALA A 17 44.82 -20.85 -7.89
CA ALA A 17 44.23 -20.70 -9.20
C ALA A 17 43.65 -22.04 -9.67
N HIS A 18 42.44 -22.02 -10.23
CA HIS A 18 42.06 -22.93 -11.30
C HIS A 18 41.68 -22.10 -12.52
N ALA A 19 42.57 -22.18 -13.50
CA ALA A 19 42.46 -21.60 -14.82
C ALA A 19 41.64 -22.49 -15.78
N ALA A 20 41.17 -21.85 -16.84
CA ALA A 20 40.77 -22.40 -18.15
C ALA A 20 39.46 -23.22 -18.19
N GLY A 21 38.52 -22.96 -19.09
CA GLY A 21 38.61 -22.19 -20.32
C GLY A 21 37.25 -21.97 -21.00
N PRO A 22 37.26 -21.31 -22.16
CA PRO A 22 36.07 -20.74 -22.79
C PRO A 22 35.20 -21.82 -23.42
N SER A 23 33.90 -21.81 -23.11
CA SER A 23 32.91 -22.60 -23.86
C SER A 23 32.87 -22.11 -25.29
N ARG A 24 33.41 -22.96 -26.18
CA ARG A 24 33.40 -22.79 -27.63
C ARG A 24 31.95 -22.69 -28.12
N ILE A 25 31.64 -21.55 -28.72
CA ILE A 25 30.48 -21.37 -29.59
C ILE A 25 30.66 -22.33 -30.78
N VAL A 26 29.78 -23.31 -30.88
CA VAL A 26 29.69 -24.20 -32.04
C VAL A 26 28.88 -23.47 -33.11
N PRO A 27 29.40 -23.26 -34.34
CA PRO A 27 28.62 -22.69 -35.42
C PRO A 27 27.67 -23.76 -36.02
N PRO A 28 26.38 -23.45 -36.25
CA PRO A 28 25.52 -24.36 -37.00
C PRO A 28 25.85 -24.32 -38.50
N ARG A 29 25.89 -25.52 -39.11
CA ARG A 29 26.01 -25.77 -40.55
C ARG A 29 24.87 -25.13 -41.34
N ARG A 30 25.19 -24.49 -42.49
CA ARG A 30 24.22 -24.15 -43.55
C ARG A 30 23.96 -25.34 -44.48
N PRO A 31 22.71 -25.55 -44.90
CA PRO A 31 22.39 -26.09 -46.23
C PRO A 31 21.41 -25.14 -46.98
N PRO A 32 21.05 -25.39 -48.25
CA PRO A 32 21.31 -24.50 -49.38
C PRO A 32 20.16 -23.56 -49.76
N THR A 33 20.53 -22.59 -50.59
CA THR A 33 19.71 -21.64 -51.36
C THR A 33 18.44 -22.26 -51.93
N GLY A 34 17.29 -21.75 -51.51
CA GLY A 34 15.98 -21.95 -52.14
C GLY A 34 15.24 -20.61 -52.22
N ALA A 35 14.79 -20.28 -53.43
CA ALA A 35 13.90 -19.22 -53.95
C ALA A 35 13.31 -18.13 -53.00
N PRO A 36 13.11 -16.89 -53.52
CA PRO A 36 12.51 -15.81 -52.74
C PRO A 36 11.04 -16.10 -52.43
N ILE A 37 10.72 -16.26 -51.14
CA ILE A 37 9.34 -16.24 -50.65
C ILE A 37 8.94 -14.77 -50.51
N SER A 38 7.96 -14.32 -51.30
CA SER A 38 7.37 -13.00 -51.17
C SER A 38 6.87 -12.77 -49.75
N ALA A 39 7.42 -11.77 -49.07
CA ALA A 39 6.88 -11.28 -47.81
C ALA A 39 5.49 -10.66 -48.07
N PRO A 40 4.43 -11.03 -47.34
CA PRO A 40 3.25 -10.19 -47.30
C PRO A 40 3.62 -8.89 -46.58
N ALA A 41 3.33 -7.78 -47.25
CA ALA A 41 3.50 -6.44 -46.72
C ALA A 41 2.94 -6.34 -45.30
N ALA A 42 3.69 -5.69 -44.41
CA ALA A 42 3.21 -5.25 -43.12
C ALA A 42 2.00 -4.33 -43.37
N ALA A 43 0.81 -4.90 -43.28
CA ALA A 43 -0.42 -4.13 -43.25
C ALA A 43 -0.43 -3.35 -41.94
N ASP A 44 -0.44 -2.04 -42.11
CA ASP A 44 -0.75 -1.01 -41.14
C ASP A 44 -1.94 -1.45 -40.25
N ALA A 45 -1.64 -2.06 -39.10
CA ALA A 45 -2.64 -2.51 -38.14
C ALA A 45 -3.13 -1.29 -37.36
N ARG A 46 -3.91 -0.42 -38.02
CA ARG A 46 -4.74 0.55 -37.30
C ARG A 46 -5.66 -0.22 -36.36
N PRO A 47 -5.84 0.21 -35.09
CA PRO A 47 -6.79 -0.42 -34.20
C PRO A 47 -8.16 -0.46 -34.88
N ARG A 48 -8.69 -1.67 -35.12
CA ARG A 48 -10.00 -1.85 -35.72
C ARG A 48 -11.01 -1.19 -34.79
N ALA A 49 -11.72 -0.18 -35.28
CA ALA A 49 -12.79 0.45 -34.52
C ALA A 49 -13.77 -0.65 -34.04
N PRO A 50 -14.18 -0.63 -32.76
CA PRO A 50 -15.15 -1.60 -32.27
C PRO A 50 -16.43 -1.52 -33.11
N PRO A 51 -17.11 -2.66 -33.34
CA PRO A 51 -18.33 -2.67 -34.14
C PRO A 51 -19.39 -1.75 -33.51
N PRO A 52 -20.22 -1.07 -34.34
CA PRO A 52 -21.31 -0.24 -33.84
C PRO A 52 -22.24 -1.10 -32.95
N GLY A 53 -22.38 -0.72 -31.68
CA GLY A 53 -23.20 -1.44 -30.70
C GLY A 53 -22.43 -2.12 -29.57
N TRP A 54 -21.10 -2.20 -29.63
CA TRP A 54 -20.29 -2.57 -28.47
C TRP A 54 -20.07 -1.32 -27.60
N ALA A 55 -21.07 -0.95 -26.81
CA ALA A 55 -20.80 -0.13 -25.62
C ALA A 55 -20.18 -1.07 -24.58
N PRO A 56 -19.00 -0.76 -24.01
CA PRO A 56 -18.54 -1.51 -22.84
C PRO A 56 -19.62 -1.39 -21.77
N VAL A 57 -20.15 -2.52 -21.32
CA VAL A 57 -21.03 -2.56 -20.15
C VAL A 57 -20.17 -2.06 -19.00
N ALA A 58 -20.48 -0.87 -18.48
CA ALA A 58 -19.77 -0.35 -17.33
C ALA A 58 -20.00 -1.32 -16.17
N ASP A 59 -18.91 -1.82 -15.60
CA ASP A 59 -18.99 -2.57 -14.34
C ASP A 59 -19.69 -1.65 -13.31
N PRO A 60 -20.85 -2.07 -12.76
CA PRO A 60 -21.62 -1.27 -11.82
C PRO A 60 -20.78 -0.81 -10.62
N LEU A 61 -19.86 -1.65 -10.13
CA LEU A 61 -19.01 -1.30 -9.00
C LEU A 61 -17.95 -0.26 -9.39
N ALA A 62 -17.35 -0.39 -10.56
CA ALA A 62 -16.42 0.63 -11.10
C ALA A 62 -17.13 1.98 -11.31
N SER A 63 -18.37 1.96 -11.82
CA SER A 63 -19.18 3.18 -12.00
C SER A 63 -19.55 3.83 -10.66
N THR A 64 -19.80 3.01 -9.63
CA THR A 64 -20.09 3.47 -8.28
C THR A 64 -18.87 4.16 -7.66
N HIS A 65 -17.69 3.55 -7.75
CA HIS A 65 -16.45 4.19 -7.30
C HIS A 65 -16.20 5.51 -8.02
N ALA A 66 -16.38 5.55 -9.34
CA ALA A 66 -16.19 6.75 -10.13
C ALA A 66 -17.10 7.89 -9.64
N ALA A 67 -18.40 7.62 -9.44
CA ALA A 67 -19.34 8.62 -8.94
C ALA A 67 -18.97 9.15 -7.54
N ILE A 68 -18.56 8.26 -6.63
CA ILE A 68 -18.12 8.63 -5.28
C ILE A 68 -16.88 9.54 -5.31
N PHE A 69 -15.86 9.16 -6.09
CA PHE A 69 -14.63 9.96 -6.18
C PHE A 69 -14.84 11.24 -6.98
N GLU A 70 -15.73 11.27 -7.96
CA GLU A 70 -16.13 12.50 -8.65
C GLU A 70 -16.77 13.49 -7.66
N ALA A 71 -17.72 13.05 -6.85
CA ALA A 71 -18.34 13.87 -5.81
C ALA A 71 -17.28 14.40 -4.82
N ALA A 72 -16.35 13.55 -4.40
CA ALA A 72 -15.27 13.94 -3.50
C ALA A 72 -14.36 15.02 -4.12
N ASN A 73 -13.90 14.80 -5.36
CA ASN A 73 -13.03 15.74 -6.08
C ASN A 73 -13.73 17.07 -6.41
N ALA A 74 -15.05 17.07 -6.55
CA ALA A 74 -15.86 18.26 -6.71
C ALA A 74 -16.14 19.00 -5.38
N GLY A 75 -15.53 18.58 -4.26
CA GLY A 75 -15.71 19.19 -2.94
C GLY A 75 -16.98 18.75 -2.20
N ARG A 76 -17.78 17.82 -2.78
CA ARG A 76 -19.00 17.28 -2.16
C ARG A 76 -18.67 16.13 -1.22
N HIS A 77 -17.78 16.39 -0.26
CA HIS A 77 -17.22 15.35 0.62
C HIS A 77 -18.28 14.63 1.44
N SER A 78 -19.29 15.34 1.96
CA SER A 78 -20.37 14.73 2.73
C SER A 78 -21.22 13.77 1.88
N GLU A 79 -21.51 14.13 0.62
CA GLU A 79 -22.24 13.27 -0.31
C GLU A 79 -21.43 12.00 -0.61
N ALA A 80 -20.16 12.13 -0.98
CA ALA A 80 -19.27 11.01 -1.23
C ALA A 80 -19.16 10.08 -0.01
N ALA A 81 -19.03 10.64 1.19
CA ALA A 81 -18.96 9.89 2.44
C ALA A 81 -20.28 9.14 2.73
N SER A 82 -21.44 9.76 2.49
CA SER A 82 -22.75 9.11 2.65
C SER A 82 -22.96 7.97 1.66
N MET A 83 -22.56 8.15 0.40
CA MET A 83 -22.61 7.08 -0.60
C MET A 83 -21.76 5.88 -0.19
N ALA A 84 -20.48 6.12 0.17
CA ALA A 84 -19.59 5.04 0.60
C ALA A 84 -20.06 4.36 1.90
N ALA A 85 -20.63 5.12 2.83
CA ALA A 85 -21.21 4.54 4.04
C ALA A 85 -22.43 3.66 3.75
N ALA A 86 -23.29 4.01 2.79
CA ALA A 86 -24.41 3.17 2.40
C ALA A 86 -23.96 1.81 1.87
N TRP A 87 -22.90 1.79 1.04
CA TRP A 87 -22.32 0.56 0.53
C TRP A 87 -21.59 -0.27 1.60
N GLU A 88 -20.88 0.37 2.53
CA GLU A 88 -20.34 -0.31 3.70
C GLU A 88 -21.46 -1.00 4.48
N GLN A 89 -22.57 -0.30 4.79
CA GLN A 89 -23.69 -0.89 5.52
C GLN A 89 -24.32 -2.08 4.77
N GLU A 90 -24.39 -2.01 3.44
CA GLU A 90 -24.86 -3.14 2.63
C GLU A 90 -23.93 -4.34 2.78
N ALA A 91 -22.62 -4.15 2.58
CA ALA A 91 -21.62 -5.20 2.73
C ALA A 91 -21.61 -5.81 4.14
N LEU A 92 -21.82 -5.00 5.17
CA LEU A 92 -21.96 -5.47 6.56
C LEU A 92 -23.16 -6.39 6.73
N ARG A 93 -24.30 -6.11 6.07
CA ARG A 93 -25.50 -6.97 6.15
C ARG A 93 -25.36 -8.25 5.34
N THR A 94 -24.75 -8.18 4.16
CA THR A 94 -24.75 -9.28 3.19
C THR A 94 -23.58 -10.23 3.35
N ALA A 95 -22.38 -9.69 3.63
CA ALA A 95 -21.13 -10.43 3.69
C ALA A 95 -20.50 -10.44 5.09
N GLY A 96 -20.90 -9.50 5.96
CA GLY A 96 -20.46 -9.43 7.36
C GLY A 96 -19.24 -8.51 7.59
N PRO A 97 -18.94 -8.20 8.86
CA PRO A 97 -18.01 -7.13 9.25
C PRO A 97 -16.53 -7.33 8.93
N ARG A 98 -16.12 -8.56 8.60
CA ARG A 98 -14.73 -8.88 8.23
C ARG A 98 -14.59 -9.39 6.80
N SER A 99 -15.66 -9.27 6.01
CA SER A 99 -15.59 -9.60 4.59
C SER A 99 -14.68 -8.63 3.85
N ASP A 100 -14.06 -9.11 2.76
CA ASP A 100 -13.24 -8.27 1.88
C ASP A 100 -14.04 -7.07 1.36
N GLU A 101 -15.34 -7.25 1.10
CA GLU A 101 -16.21 -6.17 0.63
C GLU A 101 -16.45 -5.09 1.70
N ALA A 102 -16.71 -5.48 2.95
CA ALA A 102 -16.87 -4.52 4.05
C ALA A 102 -15.56 -3.77 4.34
N ILE A 103 -14.42 -4.48 4.32
CA ILE A 103 -13.09 -3.89 4.49
C ILE A 103 -12.78 -2.92 3.35
N HIS A 104 -13.08 -3.29 2.10
CA HIS A 104 -12.89 -2.43 0.93
C HIS A 104 -13.67 -1.11 1.04
N TRP A 105 -14.95 -1.16 1.44
CA TRP A 105 -15.73 0.07 1.63
C TRP A 105 -15.22 0.92 2.81
N LEU A 106 -14.66 0.29 3.84
CA LEU A 106 -14.00 0.99 4.94
C LEU A 106 -12.72 1.73 4.46
N GLU A 107 -11.94 1.11 3.57
CA GLU A 107 -10.78 1.74 2.91
C GLU A 107 -11.18 2.94 2.05
N VAL A 108 -12.24 2.80 1.24
CA VAL A 108 -12.80 3.91 0.44
C VAL A 108 -13.17 5.09 1.35
N ARG A 109 -13.87 4.84 2.46
CA ARG A 109 -14.21 5.89 3.44
C ARG A 109 -12.98 6.55 4.06
N ALA A 110 -11.92 5.78 4.31
CA ALA A 110 -10.67 6.30 4.85
C ALA A 110 -10.00 7.27 3.86
N ASP A 111 -9.97 6.92 2.58
CA ASP A 111 -9.45 7.78 1.51
C ASP A 111 -10.31 9.03 1.28
N LEU A 112 -11.63 8.92 1.35
CA LEU A 112 -12.53 10.07 1.28
C LEU A 112 -12.30 11.05 2.42
N SER A 113 -12.06 10.54 3.63
CA SER A 113 -11.73 11.39 4.80
C SER A 113 -10.42 12.14 4.60
N ARG A 114 -9.42 11.49 3.97
CA ARG A 114 -8.16 12.13 3.59
C ARG A 114 -8.37 13.22 2.53
N ILE A 115 -9.16 12.93 1.48
CA ILE A 115 -9.49 13.91 0.43
C ILE A 115 -10.22 15.12 1.02
N ALA A 116 -11.12 14.87 1.99
CA ALA A 116 -11.87 15.91 2.69
C ALA A 116 -11.03 16.74 3.68
N GLY A 117 -9.75 16.39 3.88
CA GLY A 117 -8.88 17.10 4.82
C GLY A 117 -9.14 16.77 6.30
N ASP A 118 -9.74 15.61 6.61
CA ASP A 118 -9.89 15.11 7.99
C ASP A 118 -8.92 13.93 8.25
N PRO A 119 -7.65 14.22 8.57
CA PRO A 119 -6.66 13.18 8.84
C PRO A 119 -6.96 12.36 10.09
N ALA A 120 -7.72 12.89 11.05
CA ALA A 120 -8.07 12.14 12.26
C ALA A 120 -9.11 11.08 11.94
N ARG A 121 -10.15 11.44 11.18
CA ARG A 121 -11.14 10.47 10.69
C ARG A 121 -10.51 9.44 9.76
N ALA A 122 -9.61 9.86 8.87
CA ALA A 122 -8.87 8.94 8.02
C ALA A 122 -8.01 7.97 8.84
N CYS A 123 -7.33 8.44 9.89
CA CYS A 123 -6.58 7.60 10.81
C CYS A 123 -7.48 6.57 11.52
N GLU A 124 -8.61 6.99 12.08
CA GLU A 124 -9.59 6.10 12.73
C GLU A 124 -10.03 4.96 11.81
N LEU A 125 -10.34 5.29 10.55
CA LEU A 125 -10.78 4.31 9.56
C LEU A 125 -9.66 3.34 9.16
N TRP A 126 -8.44 3.83 8.94
CA TRP A 126 -7.30 2.94 8.64
C TRP A 126 -6.91 2.03 9.82
N LEU A 127 -7.09 2.49 11.07
CA LEU A 127 -6.93 1.62 12.25
C LEU A 127 -7.98 0.50 12.24
N ALA A 128 -9.22 0.82 11.90
CA ALA A 128 -10.30 -0.17 11.79
C ALA A 128 -10.09 -1.16 10.62
N VAL A 129 -9.55 -0.71 9.48
CA VAL A 129 -9.14 -1.61 8.37
C VAL A 129 -8.09 -2.62 8.85
N ALA A 130 -7.03 -2.14 9.51
CA ALA A 130 -5.96 -3.00 10.02
C ALA A 130 -6.49 -4.02 11.04
N ASP A 131 -7.37 -3.59 11.95
CA ASP A 131 -7.97 -4.48 12.95
C ASP A 131 -8.91 -5.52 12.32
N ALA A 132 -9.71 -5.14 11.33
CA ALA A 132 -10.60 -6.06 10.62
C ALA A 132 -9.81 -7.16 9.88
N ARG A 133 -8.72 -6.79 9.19
CA ARG A 133 -7.83 -7.73 8.49
C ARG A 133 -7.14 -8.70 9.45
N LEU A 134 -6.55 -8.18 10.53
CA LEU A 134 -5.95 -9.01 11.58
C LEU A 134 -6.99 -9.94 12.23
N GLY A 135 -8.20 -9.43 12.48
CA GLY A 135 -9.32 -10.19 13.00
C GLY A 135 -9.89 -11.25 12.03
N ASN A 136 -9.56 -11.16 10.74
CA ASN A 136 -9.84 -12.17 9.72
C ASN A 136 -8.72 -13.22 9.61
N GLY A 137 -7.68 -13.12 10.43
CA GLY A 137 -6.55 -14.06 10.44
C GLY A 137 -5.47 -13.75 9.41
N GLU A 138 -5.50 -12.58 8.75
CA GLU A 138 -4.37 -12.15 7.92
C GLU A 138 -3.10 -12.00 8.79
N PRO A 139 -1.94 -12.51 8.34
CA PRO A 139 -0.71 -12.38 9.09
C PRO A 139 -0.27 -10.91 9.20
N ALA A 140 0.46 -10.57 10.26
CA ALA A 140 0.91 -9.19 10.49
C ALA A 140 1.83 -8.67 9.38
N GLU A 141 2.55 -9.57 8.70
CA GLU A 141 3.44 -9.28 7.58
C GLU A 141 2.70 -9.21 6.23
N HIS A 142 1.38 -9.42 6.22
CA HIS A 142 0.58 -9.33 5.00
C HIS A 142 0.63 -7.89 4.46
N PRO A 143 0.91 -7.67 3.16
CA PRO A 143 1.08 -6.32 2.60
C PRO A 143 -0.10 -5.38 2.84
N GLU A 144 -1.33 -5.90 2.85
CA GLU A 144 -2.53 -5.08 3.08
C GLU A 144 -2.67 -4.67 4.56
N VAL A 145 -2.29 -5.55 5.49
CA VAL A 145 -2.20 -5.23 6.93
C VAL A 145 -1.12 -4.18 7.17
N GLU A 146 0.09 -4.41 6.64
CA GLU A 146 1.20 -3.43 6.71
C GLU A 146 0.76 -2.08 6.12
N GLY A 147 0.15 -2.09 4.94
CA GLY A 147 -0.31 -0.91 4.23
C GLY A 147 -1.38 -0.12 5.00
N ALA A 148 -2.33 -0.80 5.65
CA ALA A 148 -3.34 -0.15 6.48
C ALA A 148 -2.71 0.56 7.69
N VAL A 149 -1.78 -0.10 8.40
CA VAL A 149 -1.08 0.50 9.56
C VAL A 149 -0.13 1.62 9.12
N ASP A 150 0.47 1.53 7.94
CA ASP A 150 1.26 2.60 7.31
C ASP A 150 0.41 3.83 7.02
N ARG A 151 -0.77 3.65 6.42
CA ARG A 151 -1.70 4.75 6.14
C ARG A 151 -2.26 5.35 7.43
N ALA A 152 -2.64 4.55 8.43
CA ALA A 152 -3.07 5.05 9.74
C ALA A 152 -2.00 5.93 10.38
N HIS A 153 -0.75 5.45 10.43
CA HIS A 153 0.36 6.23 10.96
C HIS A 153 0.57 7.53 10.17
N HIS A 154 0.58 7.45 8.83
CA HIS A 154 0.72 8.63 8.00
C HIS A 154 -0.36 9.67 8.31
N GLN A 155 -1.65 9.28 8.35
CA GLN A 155 -2.73 10.21 8.66
C GLN A 155 -2.61 10.80 10.07
N TRP A 156 -2.29 9.98 11.06
CA TRP A 156 -2.07 10.44 12.43
C TRP A 156 -1.01 11.55 12.51
N GLN A 157 0.00 11.52 11.62
CA GLN A 157 1.02 12.57 11.59
C GLN A 157 0.45 13.96 11.25
N PHE A 158 -0.63 14.03 10.48
CA PHE A 158 -1.27 15.28 10.07
C PHE A 158 -2.41 15.74 11.00
N VAL A 159 -2.72 14.99 12.07
CA VAL A 159 -3.75 15.41 13.04
C VAL A 159 -3.24 16.60 13.87
N ALA A 160 -3.81 17.78 13.60
CA ALA A 160 -3.45 19.03 14.27
C ALA A 160 -4.08 19.17 15.67
N ASP A 161 -5.30 18.66 15.85
CA ASP A 161 -5.96 18.63 17.15
C ASP A 161 -5.21 17.67 18.08
N ARG A 162 -4.58 18.26 19.10
CA ARG A 162 -3.76 17.55 20.07
C ARG A 162 -4.55 16.53 20.89
N ALA A 163 -5.80 16.83 21.23
CA ALA A 163 -6.66 15.93 21.99
C ALA A 163 -7.05 14.72 21.13
N ARG A 164 -7.49 14.96 19.88
CA ARG A 164 -7.80 13.87 18.93
C ARG A 164 -6.56 13.02 18.62
N ALA A 165 -5.42 13.65 18.35
CA ALA A 165 -4.15 12.94 18.15
C ALA A 165 -3.76 12.10 19.37
N GLY A 166 -3.94 12.66 20.58
CA GLY A 166 -3.69 11.96 21.84
C GLY A 166 -4.60 10.75 22.04
N ALA A 167 -5.89 10.85 21.70
CA ALA A 167 -6.85 9.77 21.80
C ALA A 167 -6.56 8.59 20.85
N LEU A 168 -6.04 8.87 19.65
CA LEU A 168 -5.68 7.85 18.65
C LEU A 168 -4.35 7.15 18.93
N ALA A 169 -3.47 7.79 19.71
CA ALA A 169 -2.11 7.31 19.91
C ALA A 169 -2.02 5.90 20.54
N PRO A 170 -2.80 5.55 21.58
CA PRO A 170 -2.74 4.20 22.17
C PRO A 170 -3.08 3.10 21.17
N LEU A 171 -4.13 3.30 20.35
CA LEU A 171 -4.54 2.33 19.32
C LEU A 171 -3.45 2.14 18.26
N LEU A 172 -2.84 3.25 17.81
CA LEU A 172 -1.76 3.19 16.83
C LEU A 172 -0.48 2.54 17.40
N ILE A 173 -0.15 2.79 18.68
CA ILE A 173 0.98 2.14 19.38
C ILE A 173 0.76 0.63 19.46
N GLU A 174 -0.44 0.20 19.81
CA GLU A 174 -0.78 -1.22 19.90
C GLU A 174 -0.64 -1.90 18.53
N LEU A 175 -1.26 -1.33 17.49
CA LEU A 175 -1.18 -1.87 16.14
C LEU A 175 0.26 -1.88 15.59
N ARG A 176 1.07 -0.85 15.86
CA ARG A 176 2.49 -0.85 15.48
C ARG A 176 3.35 -1.82 16.26
N GLY A 177 2.94 -2.20 17.46
CA GLY A 177 3.57 -3.29 18.22
C GLY A 177 3.33 -4.65 17.58
N ARG A 178 2.12 -4.87 17.03
CA ARG A 178 1.75 -6.09 16.30
C ARG A 178 2.29 -6.11 14.87
N VAL A 179 2.30 -4.96 14.20
CA VAL A 179 2.66 -4.76 12.79
C VAL A 179 3.83 -3.76 12.72
N PRO A 180 5.08 -4.21 12.98
CA PRO A 180 6.23 -3.33 12.98
C PRO A 180 6.51 -2.73 11.59
N GLY A 181 6.11 -3.44 10.54
CA GLY A 181 6.39 -3.10 9.15
C GLY A 181 7.86 -3.29 8.79
N ARG A 182 8.22 -2.96 7.55
CA ARG A 182 9.56 -3.20 6.99
C ARG A 182 10.62 -2.18 7.43
N ARG A 183 10.20 -1.00 7.88
CA ARG A 183 11.12 0.07 8.29
C ARG A 183 11.21 0.13 9.82
N PRO A 184 12.41 -0.03 10.41
CA PRO A 184 12.56 0.03 11.85
C PRO A 184 12.24 1.43 12.38
N GLY A 185 11.75 1.50 13.62
CA GLY A 185 11.58 2.76 14.36
C GLY A 185 10.22 3.45 14.22
N ALA A 186 9.28 2.93 13.43
CA ALA A 186 7.93 3.48 13.31
C ALA A 186 7.20 3.53 14.66
N LEU A 187 7.21 2.43 15.42
CA LEU A 187 6.62 2.37 16.77
C LEU A 187 7.22 3.42 17.71
N GLU A 188 8.55 3.55 17.71
CA GLU A 188 9.22 4.52 18.57
C GLU A 188 8.96 5.96 18.18
N ALA A 189 8.78 6.24 16.88
CA ALA A 189 8.35 7.55 16.41
C ALA A 189 6.95 7.91 16.94
N VAL A 190 6.01 6.95 16.90
CA VAL A 190 4.65 7.14 17.45
C VAL A 190 4.72 7.38 18.95
N ARG A 191 5.45 6.55 19.71
CA ARG A 191 5.62 6.70 21.18
C ARG A 191 6.16 8.06 21.56
N ARG A 192 7.27 8.49 20.94
CA ARG A 192 7.87 9.82 21.20
C ARG A 192 6.89 10.96 20.95
N ARG A 193 6.16 10.93 19.83
CA ARG A 193 5.15 11.97 19.56
C ARG A 193 4.00 11.89 20.55
N ALA A 194 3.54 10.70 20.95
CA ALA A 194 2.48 10.54 21.93
C ALA A 194 2.86 11.09 23.32
N GLU A 195 4.12 10.98 23.72
CA GLU A 195 4.65 11.66 24.92
C GLU A 195 4.62 13.18 24.76
N LEU A 196 5.09 13.68 23.61
CA LEU A 196 5.02 15.11 23.29
C LEU A 196 3.59 15.65 23.20
N LEU A 197 2.58 14.81 22.94
CA LEU A 197 1.14 15.13 22.96
C LEU A 197 0.54 15.15 24.38
N ARG A 198 1.18 14.48 25.34
CA ARG A 198 0.75 14.43 26.75
C ARG A 198 1.38 15.50 27.63
N ALA A 199 2.56 16.00 27.27
CA ALA A 199 3.20 17.08 28.01
C ALA A 199 2.30 18.35 28.05
N PRO A 200 2.28 19.12 29.13
CA PRO A 200 1.59 20.42 29.12
C PRO A 200 2.22 21.32 28.05
N ALA A 201 1.39 22.12 27.36
CA ALA A 201 1.90 23.13 26.43
C ALA A 201 2.84 24.06 27.20
N ARG A 202 4.11 24.12 26.82
CA ARG A 202 5.07 25.03 27.46
C ARG A 202 4.69 26.45 27.06
N THR A 203 3.99 27.16 27.95
CA THR A 203 3.82 28.61 27.87
C THR A 203 5.21 29.26 27.98
N ARG A 204 5.59 30.02 26.95
CA ARG A 204 6.75 30.91 26.99
C ARG A 204 6.31 32.28 27.46
#